data_AF-A0A261UI41-F1
#
_entry.id   AF-A0A261UI41-F1
#
_cell.length_a   1.000
_cell.length_b   1.000
_cell.length_c   1.000
_cell.angle_alpha   90.00
_cell.angle_beta   90.00
_cell.angle_gamma   90.00
#
_symmetry.space_group_name_H-M   'P 1'
#
loop_
_entity.id
_entity.type
_entity.pdbx_description
1 polymer ?
#
loop_
_entity_poly.entity_id
_entity_poly.type
_entity_poly.pdbx_seq_one_letter_code
_entity_poly.pdbx_strand_id
1 'polypeptide(L)'
;MGCDIHLYKEKHIGGRWVTADEWVPDDYGDGDKGKEVPWDKRFTRRNYELFGLLSKGVRSEHPYSFEPRGIPFNPCEEIADQAENWGSDGHSHSYLYLHEMKDMLAFLESQTILVSGMKDKEELAKLQATIDAGKPDWNLLFPYAGWTSQQDWVEFTMDVPAMFYVGEALKEIISGFDGVDGDNHRIVFFFDN
;
A
#
# COMPACT_ATOMS: atom_id res chain seq x y z
N MET A 1 -0.85 2.54 17.55
CA MET A 1 0.52 2.50 17.02
C MET A 1 0.44 2.58 15.51
N GLY A 2 1.37 3.30 14.90
CA GLY A 2 1.38 3.53 13.46
C GLY A 2 2.05 2.36 12.74
N CYS A 3 1.63 2.06 11.52
CA CYS A 3 2.33 1.10 10.66
C CYS A 3 2.76 1.82 9.40
N ASP A 4 4.01 1.60 9.00
CA ASP A 4 4.58 2.03 7.75
C ASP A 4 4.96 0.81 6.90
N ILE A 5 5.17 1.07 5.61
CA ILE A 5 5.55 0.07 4.63
C ILE A 5 7.02 0.28 4.22
N HIS A 6 7.77 -0.81 4.17
CA HIS A 6 9.10 -0.90 3.58
C HIS A 6 8.96 -1.65 2.27
N LEU A 7 9.09 -0.95 1.15
CA LEU A 7 8.86 -1.48 -0.19
C LEU A 7 10.07 -1.22 -1.07
N TYR A 8 10.58 -2.30 -1.65
CA TYR A 8 11.75 -2.34 -2.51
C TYR A 8 11.39 -2.97 -3.86
N LYS A 9 12.16 -2.67 -4.88
CA LYS A 9 11.94 -3.08 -6.27
C LYS A 9 13.11 -3.92 -6.76
N GLU A 10 12.77 -5.01 -7.44
CA GLU A 10 13.73 -5.85 -8.14
C GLU A 10 13.37 -5.97 -9.62
N LYS A 11 14.41 -6.16 -10.42
CA LYS A 11 14.33 -6.49 -11.84
C LYS A 11 15.10 -7.76 -12.12
N HIS A 12 14.61 -8.54 -13.07
CA HIS A 12 15.25 -9.78 -13.48
C HIS A 12 16.10 -9.54 -14.73
N ILE A 13 17.39 -9.84 -14.63
CA ILE A 13 18.38 -9.65 -15.70
C ILE A 13 19.32 -10.86 -15.71
N GLY A 14 19.44 -11.53 -16.86
CA GLY A 14 20.41 -12.62 -17.02
C GLY A 14 20.20 -13.80 -16.07
N GLY A 15 18.95 -14.13 -15.74
CA GLY A 15 18.60 -15.26 -14.87
C GLY A 15 18.71 -14.97 -13.37
N ARG A 16 18.86 -13.71 -12.96
CA ARG A 16 19.00 -13.30 -11.56
C ARG A 16 18.15 -12.07 -11.25
N TRP A 17 17.66 -12.00 -10.02
CA TRP A 17 17.07 -10.78 -9.47
C TRP A 17 18.18 -9.85 -8.99
N VAL A 18 18.09 -8.59 -9.40
CA VAL A 18 18.95 -7.51 -8.95
C VAL A 18 18.08 -6.34 -8.51
N THR A 19 18.59 -5.50 -7.60
CA THR A 19 17.87 -4.29 -7.21
C THR A 19 17.56 -3.39 -8.41
N ALA A 20 16.35 -2.85 -8.44
CA ALA A 20 15.95 -1.75 -9.30
C ALA A 20 16.01 -0.39 -8.58
N ASP A 21 16.31 -0.38 -7.28
CA ASP A 21 16.48 0.80 -6.46
C ASP A 21 17.93 1.26 -6.37
N GLU A 22 18.09 2.54 -6.00
CA GLU A 22 19.36 3.14 -5.64
C GLU A 22 19.57 3.05 -4.13
N TRP A 23 20.54 2.23 -3.72
CA TRP A 23 20.91 2.02 -2.32
C TRP A 23 22.08 2.92 -1.94
N VAL A 24 21.94 3.63 -0.82
CA VAL A 24 22.99 4.50 -0.27
C VAL A 24 23.41 4.00 1.11
N PRO A 25 24.66 4.23 1.54
CA PRO A 25 25.04 3.96 2.92
C PRO A 25 24.12 4.71 3.90
N ASP A 26 23.66 4.01 4.92
CA ASP A 26 22.82 4.57 5.97
C ASP A 26 23.39 4.28 7.36
N ASP A 27 23.20 5.23 8.28
CA ASP A 27 23.58 5.10 9.69
C ASP A 27 22.29 4.98 10.49
N TYR A 28 21.96 3.75 10.87
CA TYR A 28 20.71 3.42 11.56
C TYR A 28 20.70 3.92 13.02
N GLY A 29 21.79 4.56 13.47
CA GLY A 29 21.99 4.95 14.85
C GLY A 29 22.66 3.84 15.67
N ASP A 30 23.08 4.18 16.88
CA ASP A 30 23.73 3.25 17.83
C ASP A 30 24.96 2.49 17.30
N GLY A 31 25.59 3.03 16.25
CA GLY A 31 26.77 2.47 15.60
C GLY A 31 26.46 1.40 14.56
N ASP A 32 25.17 1.14 14.28
CA ASP A 32 24.72 0.24 13.23
C ASP A 32 24.72 0.94 11.87
N LYS A 33 25.23 0.24 10.86
CA LYS A 33 25.45 0.80 9.52
C LYS A 33 25.05 -0.21 8.48
N GLY A 34 24.30 0.26 7.49
CA GLY A 34 23.88 -0.57 6.37
C GLY A 34 23.74 0.22 5.09
N LYS A 35 22.81 -0.22 4.26
CA LYS A 35 22.38 0.48 3.07
C LYS A 35 20.87 0.55 3.09
N GLU A 36 20.32 1.68 2.67
CA GLU A 36 18.89 1.89 2.55
C GLU A 36 18.58 2.62 1.24
N VAL A 37 17.34 2.49 0.77
CA VAL A 37 16.84 3.30 -0.34
C VAL A 37 16.42 4.66 0.22
N PRO A 38 16.93 5.79 -0.29
CA PRO A 38 16.55 7.12 0.20
C PRO A 38 15.03 7.28 0.32
N TRP A 39 14.59 7.90 1.42
CA TRP A 39 13.16 8.04 1.75
C TRP A 39 12.33 8.66 0.62
N ASP A 40 12.91 9.62 -0.11
CA ASP A 40 12.29 10.31 -1.24
C ASP A 40 12.29 9.51 -2.56
N LYS A 41 13.00 8.38 -2.60
CA LYS A 41 13.07 7.43 -3.73
C LYS A 41 12.26 6.15 -3.50
N ARG A 42 11.67 5.99 -2.31
CA ARG A 42 10.87 4.84 -1.90
C ARG A 42 9.40 5.21 -1.78
N PHE A 43 8.51 4.24 -1.99
CA PHE A 43 7.11 4.39 -1.61
C PHE A 43 6.97 4.37 -0.08
N THR A 44 6.59 5.51 0.51
CA THR A 44 6.52 5.71 1.96
C THR A 44 5.14 6.16 2.45
N ARG A 45 4.15 6.21 1.55
CA ARG A 45 2.82 6.70 1.89
C ARG A 45 2.09 5.70 2.78
N ARG A 46 1.59 6.20 3.91
CA ARG A 46 0.73 5.44 4.81
C ARG A 46 -0.71 5.38 4.27
N ASN A 47 -1.12 4.20 3.81
CA ASN A 47 -2.46 3.93 3.32
C ASN A 47 -2.90 2.53 3.80
N TYR A 48 -3.66 2.48 4.89
CA TYR A 48 -4.04 1.19 5.49
C TYR A 48 -4.96 0.34 4.61
N GLU A 49 -5.76 0.94 3.74
CA GLU A 49 -6.53 0.19 2.75
C GLU A 49 -5.60 -0.48 1.73
N LEU A 50 -4.56 0.22 1.29
CA LEU A 50 -3.53 -0.37 0.41
C LEU A 50 -2.75 -1.47 1.15
N PHE A 51 -2.44 -1.28 2.42
CA PHE A 51 -1.69 -2.27 3.19
C PHE A 51 -2.48 -3.57 3.32
N GLY A 52 -3.78 -3.45 3.62
CA GLY A 52 -4.71 -4.57 3.65
C GLY A 52 -4.86 -5.24 2.29
N LEU A 53 -4.81 -4.48 1.18
CA LEU A 53 -4.82 -5.02 -0.17
C LEU A 53 -3.55 -5.83 -0.47
N LEU A 54 -2.38 -5.25 -0.19
CA LEU A 54 -1.07 -5.83 -0.50
C LEU A 54 -0.76 -7.06 0.37
N SER A 55 -1.25 -7.09 1.61
CA SER A 55 -1.11 -8.23 2.50
C SER A 55 -2.34 -8.38 3.37
N LYS A 56 -3.03 -9.51 3.22
CA LYS A 56 -4.16 -9.89 4.04
C LYS A 56 -3.80 -9.82 5.54
N GLY A 57 -4.71 -9.27 6.33
CA GLY A 57 -4.57 -9.12 7.78
C GLY A 57 -3.75 -7.91 8.23
N VAL A 58 -3.28 -7.06 7.31
CA VAL A 58 -2.54 -5.84 7.68
C VAL A 58 -3.47 -4.63 7.67
N ARG A 59 -3.85 -4.17 8.87
CA ARG A 59 -4.62 -2.95 9.18
C ARG A 59 -6.05 -2.86 8.64
N SER A 60 -6.30 -3.25 7.39
CA SER A 60 -7.62 -3.38 6.77
C SER A 60 -7.77 -4.77 6.14
N GLU A 61 -9.00 -5.23 5.94
CA GLU A 61 -9.29 -6.51 5.30
C GLU A 61 -10.11 -6.31 4.02
N HIS A 62 -9.64 -6.89 2.91
CA HIS A 62 -10.37 -6.92 1.65
C HIS A 62 -10.60 -8.36 1.20
N PRO A 63 -11.74 -8.68 0.55
CA PRO A 63 -12.00 -10.02 0.05
C PRO A 63 -11.03 -10.45 -1.07
N TYR A 64 -10.33 -9.48 -1.67
CA TYR A 64 -9.36 -9.66 -2.74
C TYR A 64 -7.93 -9.29 -2.31
N SER A 65 -7.64 -9.26 -1.01
CA SER A 65 -6.28 -9.10 -0.48
C SER A 65 -5.35 -10.21 -0.97
N PHE A 66 -4.10 -9.87 -1.26
CA PHE A 66 -3.07 -10.88 -1.50
C PHE A 66 -2.69 -11.59 -0.19
N GLU A 67 -2.52 -12.91 -0.26
CA GLU A 67 -1.93 -13.66 0.86
C GLU A 67 -0.44 -13.35 0.96
N PRO A 68 0.10 -13.10 2.17
CA PRO A 68 1.53 -12.85 2.36
C PRO A 68 2.36 -14.07 1.96
N ARG A 69 3.38 -13.85 1.13
CA ARG A 69 4.19 -14.92 0.53
C ARG A 69 5.50 -15.19 1.27
N GLY A 70 5.83 -14.38 2.27
CA GLY A 70 7.18 -14.28 2.81
C GLY A 70 8.11 -13.52 1.86
N ILE A 71 9.40 -13.51 2.20
CA ILE A 71 10.46 -13.05 1.29
C ILE A 71 10.58 -14.04 0.12
N PRO A 72 10.86 -13.58 -1.12
CA PRO A 72 11.16 -14.49 -2.23
C PRO A 72 12.27 -15.47 -1.87
N PHE A 73 12.34 -16.64 -2.52
CA PHE A 73 13.44 -17.59 -2.27
C PHE A 73 14.80 -17.12 -2.83
N ASN A 74 14.77 -16.13 -3.72
CA ASN A 74 15.93 -15.60 -4.43
C ASN A 74 15.88 -14.06 -4.54
N PRO A 75 15.82 -13.34 -3.42
CA PRO A 75 15.95 -11.89 -3.44
C PRO A 75 17.38 -11.50 -3.84
N CYS A 76 17.57 -10.25 -4.26
CA CYS A 76 18.89 -9.64 -4.33
C CYS A 76 19.45 -9.45 -2.91
N GLU A 77 20.77 -9.33 -2.83
CA GLU A 77 21.51 -9.24 -1.57
C GLU A 77 21.00 -8.07 -0.71
N GLU A 78 20.79 -6.90 -1.32
CA GLU A 78 20.37 -5.71 -0.60
C GLU A 78 19.02 -5.88 0.12
N ILE A 79 18.06 -6.56 -0.52
CA ILE A 79 16.73 -6.78 0.05
C ILE A 79 16.74 -7.92 1.06
N ALA A 80 17.55 -8.97 0.84
CA ALA A 80 17.76 -10.02 1.84
C ALA A 80 18.29 -9.44 3.14
N ASP A 81 19.36 -8.65 3.05
CA ASP A 81 19.99 -7.99 4.19
C ASP A 81 18.99 -7.09 4.90
N GLN A 82 18.19 -6.31 4.13
CA GLN A 82 17.23 -5.41 4.74
C GLN A 82 16.09 -6.15 5.44
N ALA A 83 15.57 -7.24 4.87
CA ALA A 83 14.58 -8.07 5.54
C ALA A 83 15.14 -8.72 6.83
N GLU A 84 16.41 -9.11 6.83
CA GLU A 84 17.09 -9.66 8.02
C GLU A 84 17.29 -8.59 9.11
N ASN A 85 17.71 -7.38 8.73
CA ASN A 85 17.91 -6.25 9.64
C ASN A 85 16.62 -5.86 10.38
N TRP A 86 15.48 -5.88 9.70
CA TRP A 86 14.18 -5.62 10.34
C TRP A 86 13.71 -6.75 11.26
N GLY A 87 14.33 -7.93 11.19
CA GLY A 87 14.22 -8.99 12.18
C GLY A 87 12.79 -9.28 12.65
N SER A 88 12.53 -9.04 13.94
CA SER A 88 11.21 -9.24 14.56
C SER A 88 10.25 -8.05 14.43
N ASP A 89 10.76 -6.87 14.06
CA ASP A 89 9.97 -5.65 13.94
C ASP A 89 9.27 -5.58 12.58
N GLY A 90 9.93 -6.10 11.54
CA GLY A 90 9.34 -6.35 10.23
C GLY A 90 8.35 -7.51 10.26
N HIS A 91 7.14 -7.29 9.75
CA HIS A 91 6.11 -8.32 9.68
C HIS A 91 5.41 -8.38 8.33
N SER A 92 4.68 -9.49 8.12
CA SER A 92 3.90 -9.76 6.90
C SER A 92 4.70 -9.60 5.60
N HIS A 93 5.96 -10.04 5.62
CA HIS A 93 6.84 -10.07 4.45
C HIS A 93 6.14 -10.71 3.24
N SER A 94 6.26 -10.08 2.09
CA SER A 94 5.65 -10.55 0.85
C SER A 94 6.33 -9.96 -0.38
N TYR A 95 5.92 -10.43 -1.55
CA TYR A 95 6.35 -9.90 -2.83
C TYR A 95 5.22 -10.05 -3.87
N LEU A 96 5.17 -9.10 -4.80
CA LEU A 96 4.22 -9.12 -5.92
C LEU A 96 4.94 -8.78 -7.21
N TYR A 97 4.62 -9.51 -8.27
CA TYR A 97 5.13 -9.18 -9.60
C TYR A 97 4.41 -7.97 -10.19
N LEU A 98 5.09 -7.24 -11.06
CA LEU A 98 4.52 -6.06 -11.72
C LEU A 98 3.24 -6.38 -12.52
N HIS A 99 3.18 -7.55 -13.15
CA HIS A 99 1.96 -7.97 -13.85
C HIS A 99 0.79 -8.20 -12.88
N GLU A 100 1.02 -8.81 -11.71
CA GLU A 100 -0.03 -9.02 -10.70
C GLU A 100 -0.59 -7.70 -10.18
N MET A 101 0.26 -6.70 -9.98
CA MET A 101 -0.18 -5.36 -9.57
C MET A 101 -0.99 -4.67 -10.67
N LYS A 102 -0.61 -4.84 -11.94
CA LYS A 102 -1.38 -4.31 -13.09
C LYS A 102 -2.73 -5.00 -13.26
N ASP A 103 -2.76 -6.32 -13.10
CA ASP A 103 -3.99 -7.10 -13.15
C ASP A 103 -4.92 -6.72 -11.99
N MET A 104 -4.37 -6.55 -10.78
CA MET A 104 -5.12 -6.04 -9.63
C MET A 104 -5.65 -4.62 -9.90
N LEU A 105 -4.83 -3.71 -10.44
CA LEU A 105 -5.27 -2.35 -10.76
C LEU A 105 -6.46 -2.36 -11.74
N ALA A 106 -6.41 -3.18 -12.80
CA ALA A 106 -7.50 -3.33 -13.75
C ALA A 106 -8.75 -3.95 -13.10
N PHE A 107 -8.57 -4.94 -12.22
CA PHE A 107 -9.67 -5.54 -11.46
C PHE A 107 -10.39 -4.49 -10.60
N LEU A 108 -9.63 -3.66 -9.86
CA LEU A 108 -10.14 -2.63 -8.96
C LEU A 108 -11.02 -1.57 -9.63
N GLU A 109 -10.91 -1.36 -10.95
CA GLU A 109 -11.78 -0.44 -11.71
C GLU A 109 -13.27 -0.76 -11.59
N SER A 110 -13.60 -2.01 -11.27
CA SER A 110 -14.96 -2.52 -11.13
C SER A 110 -15.35 -2.86 -9.68
N GLN A 111 -14.45 -2.66 -8.72
CA GLN A 111 -14.66 -3.06 -7.33
C GLN A 111 -14.97 -1.89 -6.40
N THR A 112 -15.57 -2.23 -5.27
CA THR A 112 -15.80 -1.31 -4.16
C THR A 112 -15.09 -1.79 -2.90
N ILE A 113 -14.93 -0.86 -1.96
CA ILE A 113 -14.53 -1.08 -0.57
C ILE A 113 -15.70 -0.62 0.28
N LEU A 114 -16.11 -1.47 1.23
CA LEU A 114 -17.13 -1.11 2.20
C LEU A 114 -16.49 -0.21 3.27
N VAL A 115 -16.91 1.04 3.31
CA VAL A 115 -16.42 2.02 4.28
C VAL A 115 -17.49 2.27 5.32
N SER A 116 -17.11 2.22 6.59
CA SER A 116 -17.99 2.53 7.71
C SER A 116 -17.33 3.45 8.72
N GLY A 117 -18.15 4.24 9.40
CA GLY A 117 -17.70 5.10 10.49
C GLY A 117 -18.80 6.06 10.90
N MET A 118 -18.40 7.18 11.49
CA MET A 118 -19.27 8.30 11.82
C MET A 118 -18.84 9.53 11.05
N LYS A 119 -19.80 10.31 10.54
CA LYS A 119 -19.56 11.55 9.80
C LYS A 119 -20.61 12.60 10.18
N ASP A 120 -20.22 13.87 10.13
CA ASP A 120 -21.16 14.98 10.23
C ASP A 120 -22.36 14.79 9.28
N LYS A 121 -23.57 14.95 9.82
CA LYS A 121 -24.82 14.66 9.14
C LYS A 121 -25.04 15.53 7.91
N GLU A 122 -24.68 16.81 7.96
CA GLU A 122 -24.86 17.72 6.82
C GLU A 122 -23.86 17.40 5.71
N GLU A 123 -22.60 17.13 6.07
CA GLU A 123 -21.57 16.71 5.10
C GLU A 123 -21.90 15.35 4.47
N LEU A 124 -22.43 14.39 5.25
CA LEU A 124 -22.90 13.12 4.72
C LEU A 124 -24.06 13.31 3.72
N ALA A 125 -25.01 14.20 4.03
CA ALA A 125 -26.11 14.52 3.12
C ALA A 125 -25.61 15.16 1.81
N LYS A 126 -24.57 15.99 1.85
CA LYS A 126 -23.93 16.54 0.65
C LYS A 126 -23.33 15.44 -0.21
N LEU A 127 -22.57 14.52 0.38
CA LEU A 127 -22.02 13.37 -0.34
C LEU A 127 -23.16 12.55 -0.99
N GLN A 128 -24.20 12.20 -0.23
CA GLN A 128 -25.33 11.43 -0.76
C GLN A 128 -26.01 12.12 -1.94
N ALA A 129 -26.19 13.44 -1.88
CA ALA A 129 -26.77 14.20 -2.98
C ALA A 129 -25.93 14.11 -4.28
N THR A 130 -24.60 14.04 -4.18
CA THR A 130 -23.74 13.84 -5.36
C THR A 130 -23.84 12.42 -5.93
N ILE A 131 -23.98 11.41 -5.06
CA ILE A 131 -24.20 10.01 -5.44
C ILE A 131 -25.54 9.89 -6.17
N ASP A 132 -26.61 10.43 -5.59
CA ASP A 132 -27.97 10.38 -6.15
C ASP A 132 -28.08 11.10 -7.49
N ALA A 133 -27.24 12.13 -7.71
CA ALA A 133 -27.12 12.84 -8.98
C ALA A 133 -26.33 12.05 -10.06
N GLY A 134 -25.81 10.86 -9.75
CA GLY A 134 -25.00 10.03 -10.64
C GLY A 134 -23.60 10.58 -10.90
N LYS A 135 -23.13 11.52 -10.07
CA LYS A 135 -21.80 12.15 -10.16
C LYS A 135 -21.17 12.25 -8.76
N PRO A 136 -20.84 11.10 -8.15
CA PRO A 136 -20.37 11.08 -6.78
C PRO A 136 -19.05 11.86 -6.62
N ASP A 137 -19.01 12.77 -5.64
CA ASP A 137 -17.78 13.44 -5.23
C ASP A 137 -17.24 12.80 -3.96
N TRP A 138 -16.41 11.77 -4.15
CA TRP A 138 -15.83 11.00 -3.05
C TRP A 138 -14.90 11.82 -2.14
N ASN A 139 -14.44 13.00 -2.58
CA ASN A 139 -13.68 13.88 -1.68
C ASN A 139 -14.52 14.36 -0.50
N LEU A 140 -15.85 14.41 -0.64
CA LEU A 140 -16.79 14.73 0.44
C LEU A 140 -16.88 13.61 1.49
N LEU A 141 -16.35 12.41 1.24
CA LEU A 141 -16.30 11.33 2.23
C LEU A 141 -15.49 11.75 3.44
N PHE A 142 -14.40 12.48 3.23
CA PHE A 142 -13.53 12.93 4.30
C PHE A 142 -13.92 14.33 4.82
N PRO A 143 -13.65 14.64 6.10
CA PRO A 143 -13.24 13.71 7.15
C PRO A 143 -14.41 12.84 7.61
N TYR A 144 -14.08 11.67 8.15
CA TYR A 144 -14.95 10.86 9.01
C TYR A 144 -14.11 10.27 10.14
N ALA A 145 -14.75 9.70 11.16
CA ALA A 145 -14.09 9.11 12.32
C ALA A 145 -14.59 7.68 12.51
N GLY A 146 -13.79 6.82 13.14
CA GLY A 146 -14.26 5.49 13.53
C GLY A 146 -15.39 5.56 14.57
N TRP A 147 -15.31 6.53 15.48
CA TRP A 147 -16.33 6.78 16.50
C TRP A 147 -16.22 8.21 17.06
N THR A 148 -17.34 8.79 17.48
CA THR A 148 -17.39 10.08 18.18
C THR A 148 -18.68 10.21 19.00
N SER A 149 -18.65 11.05 20.04
CA SER A 149 -19.83 11.40 20.85
C SER A 149 -20.49 12.72 20.44
N GLN A 150 -20.04 13.34 19.34
CA GLN A 150 -20.63 14.58 18.82
C GLN A 150 -22.05 14.33 18.30
N GLN A 151 -22.99 15.18 18.71
CA GLN A 151 -24.42 14.97 18.44
C GLN A 151 -24.76 15.05 16.94
N ASP A 152 -24.03 15.86 16.18
CA ASP A 152 -24.30 16.07 14.75
C ASP A 152 -23.63 15.01 13.85
N TRP A 153 -22.93 14.04 14.44
CA TRP A 153 -22.29 12.95 13.72
C TRP A 153 -23.16 11.70 13.73
N VAL A 154 -23.35 11.11 12.56
CA VAL A 154 -24.18 9.92 12.35
C VAL A 154 -23.33 8.78 11.82
N GLU A 155 -23.70 7.56 12.18
CA GLU A 155 -23.12 6.36 11.60
C GLU A 155 -23.47 6.26 10.12
N PHE A 156 -22.51 5.78 9.32
CA PHE A 156 -22.72 5.46 7.92
C PHE A 156 -21.97 4.19 7.55
N THR A 157 -22.47 3.52 6.53
CA THR A 157 -21.79 2.43 5.82
C THR A 157 -22.11 2.59 4.34
N MET A 158 -21.10 2.56 3.46
CA MET A 158 -21.30 2.68 2.02
C MET A 158 -20.21 2.00 1.21
N ASP A 159 -20.57 1.55 0.01
CA ASP A 159 -19.63 1.08 -1.00
C ASP A 159 -18.96 2.27 -1.69
N VAL A 160 -17.64 2.34 -1.61
CA VAL A 160 -16.81 3.36 -2.25
C VAL A 160 -15.96 2.70 -3.33
N PRO A 161 -15.80 3.29 -4.53
CA PRO A 161 -14.93 2.71 -5.57
C PRO A 161 -13.53 2.45 -5.03
N ALA A 162 -13.03 1.22 -5.19
CA ALA A 162 -11.74 0.83 -4.63
C ALA A 162 -10.61 1.69 -5.21
N MET A 163 -10.73 2.09 -6.49
CA MET A 163 -9.81 3.02 -7.15
C MET A 163 -9.62 4.35 -6.41
N PHE A 164 -10.63 4.83 -5.69
CA PHE A 164 -10.52 6.07 -4.91
C PHE A 164 -9.60 5.91 -3.69
N TYR A 165 -9.63 4.75 -3.03
CA TYR A 165 -8.83 4.49 -1.82
C TYR A 165 -7.43 3.99 -2.11
N VAL A 166 -7.31 3.03 -3.02
CA VAL A 166 -6.04 2.29 -3.23
C VAL A 166 -5.44 2.51 -4.62
N GLY A 167 -6.25 2.92 -5.59
CA GLY A 167 -5.85 2.97 -7.00
C GLY A 167 -4.66 3.88 -7.28
N GLU A 168 -4.68 5.11 -6.77
CA GLU A 168 -3.58 6.06 -7.00
C GLU A 168 -2.26 5.61 -6.37
N ALA A 169 -2.31 5.01 -5.18
CA ALA A 169 -1.11 4.51 -4.51
C ALA A 169 -0.56 3.25 -5.20
N LEU A 170 -1.42 2.37 -5.68
CA LEU A 170 -0.99 1.21 -6.48
C LEU A 170 -0.39 1.66 -7.83
N LYS A 171 -0.96 2.67 -8.49
CA LYS A 171 -0.38 3.28 -9.70
C LYS A 171 1.00 3.87 -9.44
N GLU A 172 1.18 4.57 -8.33
CA GLU A 172 2.46 5.14 -7.91
C GLU A 172 3.53 4.03 -7.80
N ILE A 173 3.22 2.93 -7.11
CA ILE A 173 4.11 1.76 -7.01
C ILE A 173 4.43 1.19 -8.40
N ILE A 174 3.42 1.02 -9.26
CA ILE A 174 3.59 0.51 -10.64
C ILE A 174 4.50 1.43 -11.47
N SER A 175 4.29 2.75 -11.42
CA SER A 175 5.11 3.73 -12.14
C SER A 175 6.56 3.76 -11.66
N GLY A 176 6.85 3.24 -10.45
CA GLY A 176 8.21 3.05 -9.96
C GLY A 176 9.07 2.12 -10.81
N PHE A 177 8.47 1.41 -11.77
CA PHE A 177 9.14 0.56 -12.77
C PHE A 177 9.23 1.21 -14.17
N ASP A 178 8.74 2.43 -14.36
CA ASP A 178 8.81 3.09 -15.66
C ASP A 178 10.27 3.32 -16.08
N GLY A 179 10.63 2.80 -17.27
CA GLY A 179 12.00 2.86 -17.78
C GLY A 179 12.98 1.87 -17.13
N VAL A 180 12.53 1.01 -16.21
CA VAL A 180 13.34 -0.06 -15.63
C VAL A 180 13.47 -1.21 -16.63
N ASP A 181 14.70 -1.57 -16.98
CA ASP A 181 15.02 -2.71 -17.85
C ASP A 181 14.80 -4.05 -17.14
N GLY A 182 14.98 -5.15 -17.87
CA GLY A 182 14.76 -6.51 -17.39
C GLY A 182 13.55 -7.18 -18.03
N ASP A 183 13.50 -8.50 -17.93
CA ASP A 183 12.43 -9.33 -18.50
C ASP A 183 11.28 -9.58 -17.51
N ASN A 184 11.49 -9.30 -16.22
CA ASN A 184 10.48 -9.37 -15.18
C ASN A 184 10.81 -8.39 -14.04
N HIS A 185 9.79 -8.02 -13.28
CA HIS A 185 9.86 -7.03 -12.21
C HIS A 185 8.98 -7.46 -11.04
N ARG A 186 9.43 -7.19 -9.81
CA ARG A 186 8.63 -7.41 -8.61
C ARG A 186 8.94 -6.37 -7.55
N ILE A 187 7.96 -6.14 -6.69
CA ILE A 187 8.21 -5.50 -5.40
C ILE A 187 8.46 -6.58 -4.34
N VAL A 188 9.29 -6.26 -3.36
CA VAL A 188 9.42 -7.00 -2.10
C VAL A 188 9.15 -6.02 -0.98
N PHE A 189 8.29 -6.41 -0.05
CA PHE A 189 7.85 -5.49 0.99
C PHE A 189 7.52 -6.18 2.30
N PHE A 190 7.49 -5.37 3.35
CA PHE A 190 7.04 -5.72 4.69
C PHE A 190 6.57 -4.46 5.41
N PHE A 191 6.05 -4.64 6.63
CA PHE A 191 5.48 -3.57 7.42
C PHE A 191 6.12 -3.51 8.81
N ASP A 192 6.10 -2.34 9.44
CA ASP A 192 6.48 -2.17 10.85
C ASP A 192 5.24 -1.91 11.75
N ASN A 193 5.45 -2.04 13.06
CA ASN A 193 4.39 -2.09 14.10
C ASN A 193 4.05 -0.75 14.78
#